data_AF-A0A098ESN6-F1
#
_entry.id   AF-A0A098ESN6-F1
#
_cell.length_a   1.000
_cell.length_b   1.000
_cell.length_c   1.000
_cell.angle_alpha   90.00
_cell.angle_beta   90.00
_cell.angle_gamma   90.00
#
_symmetry.space_group_name_H-M   'P 1'
#
loop_
_entity.id
_entity.type
_entity.pdbx_description
1 polymer ?
#
loop_
_entity_poly.entity_id
_entity_poly.type
_entity_poly.pdbx_seq_one_letter_code
_entity_poly.pdbx_strand_id
1 'polypeptide(L)'
;MTTHEKQHKAKKPFYKKWWVWVIAIFIIAAAVNGNDEEKASGKEESKPAVTEAAKDKPMENKEPEKKNEEPKKEAKKAEDNVPNEYKSALKKAESYAKTMHMSKNAIFEQLTSEFGEKFSKEAADYAMGKLEYDWKANALKKADSYSKTMYMSKQGIYEQLTSENGEKFTAEEAQFAIDNLKADYKKNALAKAKSYQETMSMSPEAIRDQLTSEYGEKFTKEEADYAIQQLNK
;
A
#
# COMPACT_ATOMS: atom_id res chain seq x y z
N MET A 1 -12.88 62.52 -4.39
CA MET A 1 -12.70 61.36 -5.29
C MET A 1 -11.91 60.31 -4.55
N THR A 2 -12.46 59.11 -4.36
CA THR A 2 -11.74 57.94 -3.81
C THR A 2 -12.57 56.68 -4.06
N THR A 3 -12.17 55.85 -5.03
CA THR A 3 -12.78 54.54 -5.29
C THR A 3 -11.82 53.44 -4.85
N HIS A 4 -12.22 52.61 -3.89
CA HIS A 4 -11.42 51.48 -3.44
C HIS A 4 -11.56 50.29 -4.41
N GLU A 5 -10.49 50.02 -5.16
CA GLU A 5 -10.38 48.85 -6.03
C GLU A 5 -10.17 47.58 -5.18
N LYS A 6 -11.10 46.62 -5.24
CA LYS A 6 -11.00 45.34 -4.54
C LYS A 6 -10.26 44.32 -5.41
N GLN A 7 -8.98 44.08 -5.13
CA GLN A 7 -8.22 43.02 -5.81
C GLN A 7 -8.85 41.63 -5.56
N HIS A 8 -9.36 41.02 -6.62
CA HIS A 8 -9.88 39.66 -6.60
C HIS A 8 -8.71 38.66 -6.60
N LYS A 9 -8.40 38.07 -5.43
CA LYS A 9 -7.48 36.93 -5.36
C LYS A 9 -8.10 35.73 -6.10
N ALA A 10 -7.57 35.39 -7.27
CA ALA A 10 -7.97 34.22 -8.02
C ALA A 10 -7.78 32.94 -7.17
N LYS A 11 -8.84 32.13 -7.03
CA LYS A 11 -8.76 30.85 -6.30
C LYS A 11 -7.88 29.88 -7.09
N LYS A 12 -6.90 29.25 -6.44
CA LYS A 12 -6.01 28.27 -7.08
C LYS A 12 -6.86 27.11 -7.66
N PRO A 13 -6.68 26.73 -8.93
CA PRO A 13 -7.45 25.64 -9.54
C PRO A 13 -7.14 24.29 -8.88
N PHE A 14 -8.18 23.58 -8.44
CA PHE A 14 -8.05 22.32 -7.70
C PHE A 14 -7.49 21.18 -8.56
N TYR A 15 -7.78 21.17 -9.86
CA TYR A 15 -7.32 20.18 -10.85
C TYR A 15 -5.78 20.13 -11.04
N LYS A 16 -5.04 21.09 -10.46
CA LYS A 16 -3.57 21.05 -10.41
C LYS A 16 -3.00 20.18 -9.27
N LYS A 17 -3.84 19.49 -8.50
CA LYS A 17 -3.39 18.48 -7.52
C LYS A 17 -3.49 17.08 -8.12
N TRP A 18 -2.39 16.33 -8.10
CA TRP A 18 -2.24 14.95 -8.62
C TRP A 18 -3.46 14.04 -8.35
N TRP A 19 -3.93 14.00 -7.10
CA TRP A 19 -5.00 13.09 -6.68
C TRP A 19 -6.34 13.27 -7.41
N VAL A 20 -6.59 14.43 -8.01
CA VAL A 20 -7.79 14.66 -8.85
C VAL A 20 -7.76 13.75 -10.09
N TRP A 21 -6.59 13.49 -10.66
CA TRP A 21 -6.41 12.59 -11.79
C TRP A 21 -6.51 11.11 -11.39
N VAL A 22 -6.06 10.77 -10.19
CA VAL A 22 -6.25 9.41 -9.61
C VAL A 22 -7.74 9.11 -9.45
N ILE A 23 -8.52 10.05 -8.89
CA ILE A 23 -9.98 9.90 -8.77
C ILE A 23 -10.65 9.79 -10.15
N ALA A 24 -10.24 10.59 -11.13
CA ALA A 24 -10.78 10.52 -12.48
C ALA A 24 -10.58 9.14 -13.13
N ILE A 25 -9.40 8.53 -12.95
CA ILE A 25 -9.11 7.18 -13.46
C ILE A 25 -10.01 6.12 -12.79
N PHE A 26 -10.21 6.19 -11.47
CA PHE A 26 -11.11 5.28 -10.75
C PHE A 26 -12.57 5.39 -11.21
N ILE A 27 -13.07 6.60 -11.49
CA ILE A 27 -14.43 6.82 -12.01
C ILE A 27 -14.59 6.23 -13.42
N ILE A 28 -13.57 6.36 -14.28
CA ILE A 28 -13.60 5.78 -15.63
C ILE A 28 -13.53 4.25 -15.58
N ALA A 29 -12.69 3.67 -14.70
CA ALA A 29 -12.60 2.22 -14.53
C ALA A 29 -13.93 1.59 -14.08
N ALA A 30 -14.69 2.27 -13.21
CA ALA A 30 -16.01 1.83 -12.76
C ALA A 30 -17.07 1.77 -13.89
N ALA A 31 -16.88 2.51 -14.99
CA ALA A 31 -17.82 2.56 -16.11
C ALA A 31 -17.60 1.46 -17.17
N VAL A 32 -16.48 0.74 -17.13
CA VAL A 32 -16.12 -0.29 -18.14
C VAL A 32 -16.45 -1.71 -17.67
N ASN A 33 -16.50 -1.94 -16.35
CA ASN A 33 -16.35 -3.28 -15.78
C ASN A 33 -17.67 -4.01 -15.47
N GLY A 34 -18.68 -3.84 -16.33
CA GLY A 34 -20.03 -4.39 -16.14
C GLY A 34 -20.59 -5.14 -17.35
N ASN A 35 -20.10 -6.35 -17.64
CA ASN A 35 -20.94 -7.45 -18.14
C ASN A 35 -20.30 -8.87 -17.99
N ASP A 36 -21.09 -9.79 -17.44
CA ASP A 36 -21.22 -11.25 -17.64
C ASP A 36 -20.10 -12.33 -17.55
N GLU A 37 -20.54 -13.44 -16.93
CA GLU A 37 -20.29 -14.89 -17.16
C GLU A 37 -19.01 -15.66 -16.75
N GLU A 38 -19.12 -16.30 -15.57
CA GLU A 38 -19.15 -17.77 -15.33
C GLU A 38 -17.95 -18.75 -15.50
N LYS A 39 -17.75 -19.51 -14.39
CA LYS A 39 -17.55 -20.99 -14.24
C LYS A 39 -16.14 -21.67 -14.20
N ALA A 40 -16.00 -22.48 -13.12
CA ALA A 40 -15.34 -23.80 -13.02
C ALA A 40 -13.78 -23.92 -13.11
N SER A 41 -13.09 -24.92 -12.52
CA SER A 41 -13.35 -25.83 -11.36
C SER A 41 -12.07 -26.65 -10.99
N GLY A 42 -11.99 -27.23 -9.78
CA GLY A 42 -10.94 -28.20 -9.30
C GLY A 42 -9.87 -27.58 -8.37
N LYS A 43 -9.47 -28.09 -7.18
CA LYS A 43 -9.31 -29.45 -6.55
C LYS A 43 -8.16 -30.30 -7.13
N GLU A 44 -7.32 -31.05 -6.40
CA GLU A 44 -7.10 -31.33 -4.94
C GLU A 44 -5.59 -31.70 -4.71
N GLU A 45 -4.94 -31.49 -3.55
CA GLU A 45 -4.65 -32.45 -2.43
C GLU A 45 -4.21 -33.90 -2.80
N SER A 46 -3.31 -34.63 -2.09
CA SER A 46 -2.35 -34.32 -0.98
C SER A 46 -1.40 -35.52 -0.60
N LYS A 47 -0.24 -35.24 0.05
CA LYS A 47 0.46 -36.03 1.14
C LYS A 47 0.87 -37.54 0.94
N PRO A 48 1.41 -38.32 1.93
CA PRO A 48 2.47 -38.09 2.97
C PRO A 48 3.48 -39.28 3.25
N ALA A 49 4.40 -39.10 4.23
CA ALA A 49 5.08 -40.11 5.12
C ALA A 49 6.23 -40.97 4.51
N VAL A 50 7.13 -41.69 5.23
CA VAL A 50 7.31 -42.23 6.63
C VAL A 50 8.82 -42.10 7.02
N THR A 51 9.31 -41.62 8.18
CA THR A 51 9.56 -42.24 9.54
C THR A 51 10.49 -43.49 9.59
N GLU A 52 11.28 -43.89 10.62
CA GLU A 52 11.49 -43.50 12.06
C GLU A 52 12.92 -43.92 12.60
N ALA A 53 13.09 -44.30 13.89
CA ALA A 53 14.28 -44.72 14.68
C ALA A 53 15.31 -43.62 15.11
N ALA A 54 15.67 -43.35 16.38
CA ALA A 54 15.90 -44.11 17.64
C ALA A 54 17.27 -44.84 17.67
N LYS A 55 18.14 -44.72 18.70
CA LYS A 55 18.02 -44.51 20.17
C LYS A 55 19.22 -43.61 20.67
N ASP A 56 19.63 -43.36 21.93
CA ASP A 56 19.27 -43.84 23.29
C ASP A 56 19.54 -42.78 24.43
N LYS A 57 20.18 -43.16 25.56
CA LYS A 57 20.50 -42.39 26.80
C LYS A 57 21.71 -43.05 27.55
N PRO A 58 22.20 -42.67 28.78
CA PRO A 58 21.59 -41.85 29.84
C PRO A 58 22.50 -40.83 30.62
N MET A 59 21.84 -39.91 31.37
CA MET A 59 22.09 -39.43 32.77
C MET A 59 23.49 -38.99 33.28
N GLU A 60 23.65 -38.10 34.28
CA GLU A 60 22.75 -37.16 34.99
C GLU A 60 23.56 -36.21 35.91
N ASN A 61 23.15 -34.94 36.04
CA ASN A 61 23.04 -34.29 37.36
C ASN A 61 22.02 -33.14 37.32
N LYS A 62 21.49 -32.73 38.49
CA LYS A 62 20.55 -31.61 38.68
C LYS A 62 21.10 -30.63 39.71
N GLU A 63 20.70 -29.36 39.63
CA GLU A 63 19.76 -28.71 40.58
C GLU A 63 19.42 -27.27 40.11
N PRO A 64 18.37 -26.61 40.65
CA PRO A 64 17.51 -25.76 39.82
C PRO A 64 17.58 -24.26 40.06
N GLU A 65 17.36 -23.48 38.99
CA GLU A 65 16.87 -22.11 39.09
C GLU A 65 15.37 -22.01 38.77
N LYS A 66 14.68 -21.07 39.44
CA LYS A 66 13.22 -20.99 39.46
C LYS A 66 12.66 -20.40 38.18
N LYS A 67 12.09 -21.26 37.33
CA LYS A 67 11.26 -20.87 36.20
C LYS A 67 9.88 -20.36 36.69
N ASN A 68 9.63 -19.07 36.57
CA ASN A 68 8.28 -18.51 36.79
C ASN A 68 7.44 -18.73 35.52
N GLU A 69 6.51 -19.70 35.54
CA GLU A 69 5.84 -20.23 34.33
C GLU A 69 4.31 -20.03 34.33
N GLU A 70 3.86 -18.77 34.41
CA GLU A 70 2.48 -18.41 34.02
C GLU A 70 2.50 -17.01 33.38
N PRO A 71 2.06 -16.90 32.11
CA PRO A 71 0.64 -16.55 31.86
C PRO A 71 -0.03 -17.36 30.74
N LYS A 72 0.63 -18.40 30.21
CA LYS A 72 0.23 -19.09 28.96
C LYS A 72 -1.06 -19.91 29.07
N LYS A 73 -1.61 -20.07 30.26
CA LYS A 73 -2.81 -20.88 30.56
C LYS A 73 -4.10 -20.04 30.59
N GLU A 74 -4.02 -18.78 31.01
CA GLU A 74 -5.17 -17.85 31.01
C GLU A 74 -5.46 -17.33 29.60
N ALA A 75 -4.43 -17.02 28.81
CA ALA A 75 -4.56 -16.55 27.43
C ALA A 75 -5.48 -17.46 26.58
N LYS A 76 -5.32 -18.78 26.68
CA LYS A 76 -6.18 -19.76 25.98
C LYS A 76 -7.64 -19.72 26.43
N LYS A 77 -7.92 -19.39 27.69
CA LYS A 77 -9.28 -19.35 28.25
C LYS A 77 -10.04 -18.06 27.89
N ALA A 78 -9.30 -17.02 27.50
CA ALA A 78 -9.87 -15.79 26.94
C ALA A 78 -10.29 -15.96 25.46
N GLU A 79 -9.53 -16.73 24.66
CA GLU A 79 -9.75 -16.86 23.21
C GLU A 79 -11.08 -17.54 22.83
N ASP A 80 -11.56 -18.48 23.65
CA ASP A 80 -12.87 -19.12 23.46
C ASP A 80 -14.03 -18.09 23.53
N ASN A 81 -13.94 -17.12 24.45
CA ASN A 81 -14.99 -16.11 24.69
C ASN A 81 -14.95 -14.90 23.73
N VAL A 82 -14.01 -14.85 22.79
CA VAL A 82 -13.91 -13.74 21.81
C VAL A 82 -15.13 -13.75 20.86
N PRO A 83 -15.85 -12.62 20.67
CA PRO A 83 -17.01 -12.54 19.77
C PRO A 83 -16.73 -12.93 18.32
N ASN A 84 -17.76 -13.44 17.62
CA ASN A 84 -17.65 -13.83 16.21
C ASN A 84 -17.35 -12.65 15.28
N GLU A 85 -17.81 -11.44 15.62
CA GLU A 85 -17.45 -10.21 14.92
C GLU A 85 -15.93 -9.97 14.97
N TYR A 86 -15.32 -10.07 16.15
CA TYR A 86 -13.89 -9.82 16.38
C TYR A 86 -13.03 -10.85 15.62
N LYS A 87 -13.48 -12.12 15.62
CA LYS A 87 -12.90 -13.23 14.83
C LYS A 87 -13.04 -13.00 13.31
N SER A 88 -14.01 -12.21 12.87
CA SER A 88 -14.23 -11.87 11.45
C SER A 88 -13.43 -10.65 11.02
N ALA A 89 -13.38 -9.62 11.87
CA ALA A 89 -12.55 -8.43 11.67
C ALA A 89 -11.06 -8.80 11.54
N LEU A 90 -10.55 -9.72 12.39
CA LEU A 90 -9.18 -10.22 12.29
C LEU A 90 -8.90 -10.91 10.94
N LYS A 91 -9.78 -11.81 10.48
CA LYS A 91 -9.64 -12.48 9.17
C LYS A 91 -9.69 -11.51 7.99
N LYS A 92 -10.51 -10.45 8.07
CA LYS A 92 -10.53 -9.37 7.07
C LYS A 92 -9.24 -8.55 7.10
N ALA A 93 -8.74 -8.21 8.29
CA ALA A 93 -7.46 -7.52 8.46
C ALA A 93 -6.27 -8.31 7.89
N GLU A 94 -6.19 -9.62 8.20
CA GLU A 94 -5.23 -10.56 7.61
C GLU A 94 -5.33 -10.59 6.09
N SER A 95 -6.55 -10.65 5.54
CA SER A 95 -6.78 -10.66 4.09
C SER A 95 -6.28 -9.37 3.41
N TYR A 96 -6.61 -8.20 3.96
CA TYR A 96 -6.16 -6.91 3.43
C TYR A 96 -4.63 -6.74 3.52
N ALA A 97 -4.02 -7.14 4.64
CA ALA A 97 -2.57 -7.12 4.80
C ALA A 97 -1.87 -8.06 3.81
N LYS A 98 -2.43 -9.26 3.58
CA LYS A 98 -1.82 -10.31 2.75
C LYS A 98 -2.02 -10.13 1.25
N THR A 99 -3.20 -9.70 0.83
CA THR A 99 -3.61 -9.69 -0.59
C THR A 99 -3.58 -8.30 -1.22
N MET A 100 -3.91 -7.26 -0.45
CA MET A 100 -3.94 -5.87 -0.92
C MET A 100 -2.72 -5.05 -0.47
N HIS A 101 -1.84 -5.64 0.34
CA HIS A 101 -0.63 -4.98 0.89
C HIS A 101 -0.90 -3.61 1.54
N MET A 102 -2.03 -3.48 2.22
CA MET A 102 -2.42 -2.22 2.88
C MET A 102 -1.59 -1.95 4.14
N SER A 103 -1.54 -0.68 4.56
CA SER A 103 -0.94 -0.26 5.84
C SER A 103 -1.84 -0.59 7.03
N LYS A 104 -1.27 -0.54 8.24
CA LYS A 104 -2.04 -0.74 9.48
C LYS A 104 -3.21 0.25 9.61
N ASN A 105 -3.00 1.52 9.23
CA ASN A 105 -4.00 2.58 9.33
C ASN A 105 -5.12 2.41 8.30
N ALA A 106 -4.77 2.14 7.04
CA ALA A 106 -5.74 1.93 5.96
C ALA A 106 -6.63 0.70 6.21
N ILE A 107 -6.09 -0.36 6.82
CA ILE A 107 -6.90 -1.53 7.23
C ILE A 107 -7.88 -1.16 8.34
N PHE A 108 -7.45 -0.43 9.38
CA PHE A 108 -8.34 -0.01 10.47
C PHE A 108 -9.53 0.83 9.97
N GLU A 109 -9.26 1.79 9.08
CA GLU A 109 -10.32 2.60 8.44
C GLU A 109 -11.24 1.76 7.55
N GLN A 110 -10.69 0.82 6.77
CA GLN A 110 -11.49 -0.05 5.90
C GLN A 110 -12.40 -1.02 6.69
N LEU A 111 -11.97 -1.47 7.86
CA LEU A 111 -12.77 -2.28 8.77
C LEU A 111 -13.93 -1.49 9.39
N THR A 112 -13.70 -0.23 9.78
CA THR A 112 -14.69 0.61 10.49
C THR A 112 -15.56 1.49 9.58
N SER A 113 -15.20 1.64 8.29
CA SER A 113 -15.88 2.50 7.33
C SER A 113 -17.35 2.15 7.09
N GLU A 114 -18.21 3.19 7.04
CA GLU A 114 -19.63 3.11 6.64
C GLU A 114 -19.85 2.66 5.19
N PHE A 115 -18.79 2.62 4.38
CA PHE A 115 -18.79 2.09 3.01
C PHE A 115 -17.92 0.82 2.85
N GLY A 116 -17.26 0.40 3.93
CA GLY A 116 -16.43 -0.79 4.01
C GLY A 116 -17.14 -1.92 4.77
N GLU A 117 -16.42 -2.55 5.70
CA GLU A 117 -16.88 -3.76 6.40
C GLU A 117 -17.80 -3.49 7.60
N LYS A 118 -17.90 -2.23 8.07
CA LYS A 118 -18.80 -1.78 9.16
C LYS A 118 -18.64 -2.52 10.50
N PHE A 119 -17.44 -3.03 10.80
CA PHE A 119 -17.14 -3.61 12.11
C PHE A 119 -17.19 -2.54 13.21
N SER A 120 -17.62 -2.95 14.42
CA SER A 120 -17.47 -2.15 15.62
C SER A 120 -16.01 -1.71 15.82
N LYS A 121 -15.81 -0.52 16.40
CA LYS A 121 -14.45 0.02 16.62
C LYS A 121 -13.63 -0.94 17.48
N GLU A 122 -14.29 -1.58 18.44
CA GLU A 122 -13.71 -2.53 19.38
C GLU A 122 -13.30 -3.84 18.69
N ALA A 123 -14.08 -4.32 17.69
CA ALA A 123 -13.69 -5.44 16.85
C ALA A 123 -12.48 -5.12 15.96
N ALA A 124 -12.41 -3.88 15.43
CA ALA A 124 -11.28 -3.41 14.64
C ALA A 124 -10.02 -3.19 15.52
N ASP A 125 -10.16 -2.61 16.71
CA ASP A 125 -9.07 -2.47 17.69
C ASP A 125 -8.51 -3.86 18.09
N TYR A 126 -9.40 -4.83 18.37
CA TYR A 126 -9.01 -6.21 18.63
C TYR A 126 -8.24 -6.83 17.46
N ALA A 127 -8.75 -6.66 16.22
CA ALA A 127 -8.11 -7.17 15.02
C ALA A 127 -6.70 -6.57 14.85
N MET A 128 -6.55 -5.25 14.94
CA MET A 128 -5.26 -4.55 14.75
C MET A 128 -4.31 -4.66 15.96
N GLY A 129 -4.80 -5.16 17.09
CA GLY A 129 -4.00 -5.58 18.25
C GLY A 129 -3.57 -7.05 18.22
N LYS A 130 -4.21 -7.90 17.41
CA LYS A 130 -3.85 -9.32 17.20
C LYS A 130 -3.10 -9.58 15.89
N LEU A 131 -3.19 -8.69 14.90
CA LEU A 131 -2.53 -8.82 13.60
C LEU A 131 -1.04 -8.47 13.67
N GLU A 132 -0.20 -9.50 13.79
CA GLU A 132 1.24 -9.40 13.55
C GLU A 132 1.52 -9.47 12.04
N TYR A 133 2.18 -8.45 11.48
CA TYR A 133 2.49 -8.38 10.05
C TYR A 133 3.72 -7.51 9.76
N ASP A 134 4.42 -7.81 8.66
CA ASP A 134 5.52 -6.97 8.16
C ASP A 134 4.97 -5.82 7.30
N TRP A 135 4.69 -4.70 7.96
CA TRP A 135 4.20 -3.47 7.34
C TRP A 135 5.23 -2.83 6.40
N LYS A 136 6.53 -3.04 6.64
CA LYS A 136 7.62 -2.58 5.77
C LYS A 136 7.68 -3.37 4.46
N ALA A 137 7.44 -4.68 4.51
CA ALA A 137 7.26 -5.48 3.30
C ALA A 137 6.00 -5.07 2.52
N ASN A 138 4.89 -4.74 3.18
CA ASN A 138 3.69 -4.21 2.52
C ASN A 138 3.95 -2.85 1.84
N ALA A 139 4.61 -1.91 2.52
CA ALA A 139 5.00 -0.63 1.93
C ALA A 139 5.89 -0.84 0.70
N LEU A 140 6.86 -1.75 0.76
CA LEU A 140 7.72 -2.12 -0.37
C LEU A 140 6.94 -2.76 -1.53
N LYS A 141 5.92 -3.58 -1.26
CA LYS A 141 5.02 -4.15 -2.30
C LYS A 141 4.16 -3.08 -2.97
N LYS A 142 3.66 -2.10 -2.22
CA LYS A 142 2.94 -0.94 -2.78
C LYS A 142 3.87 -0.06 -3.60
N ALA A 143 5.09 0.21 -3.12
CA ALA A 143 6.12 0.95 -3.85
C ALA A 143 6.47 0.28 -5.20
N ASP A 144 6.67 -1.03 -5.21
CA ASP A 144 6.92 -1.84 -6.41
C ASP A 144 5.75 -1.76 -7.41
N SER A 145 4.51 -1.81 -6.92
CA SER A 145 3.31 -1.63 -7.75
C SER A 145 3.23 -0.23 -8.37
N TYR A 146 3.42 0.84 -7.59
CA TYR A 146 3.40 2.22 -8.08
C TYR A 146 4.52 2.51 -9.10
N SER A 147 5.71 1.93 -8.90
CA SER A 147 6.78 2.02 -9.89
C SER A 147 6.43 1.32 -11.21
N LYS A 148 5.78 0.15 -11.16
CA LYS A 148 5.54 -0.70 -12.34
C LYS A 148 4.28 -0.35 -13.13
N THR A 149 3.24 0.13 -12.45
CA THR A 149 1.91 0.34 -13.05
C THR A 149 1.58 1.82 -13.27
N MET A 150 2.06 2.70 -12.39
CA MET A 150 1.84 4.15 -12.48
C MET A 150 3.11 4.92 -12.85
N TYR A 151 4.25 4.23 -13.02
CA TYR A 151 5.53 4.79 -13.45
C TYR A 151 5.97 6.01 -12.62
N MET A 152 5.78 5.95 -11.30
CA MET A 152 6.03 7.09 -10.41
C MET A 152 7.52 7.26 -10.08
N SER A 153 7.92 8.49 -9.73
CA SER A 153 9.27 8.82 -9.22
C SER A 153 9.47 8.30 -7.78
N LYS A 154 10.73 8.24 -7.31
CA LYS A 154 11.04 7.86 -5.92
C LYS A 154 10.29 8.74 -4.90
N GLN A 155 10.25 10.05 -5.14
CA GLN A 155 9.56 11.01 -4.26
C GLN A 155 8.03 10.89 -4.34
N GLY A 156 7.48 10.73 -5.56
CA GLY A 156 6.04 10.53 -5.75
C GLY A 156 5.53 9.26 -5.06
N ILE A 157 6.31 8.17 -5.08
CA ILE A 157 5.99 6.94 -4.35
C ILE A 157 5.96 7.19 -2.84
N TYR A 158 6.95 7.88 -2.27
CA TYR A 158 6.97 8.20 -0.84
C TYR A 158 5.75 9.03 -0.41
N GLU A 159 5.41 10.07 -1.17
CA GLU A 159 4.25 10.92 -0.89
C GLU A 159 2.93 10.15 -1.02
N GLN A 160 2.81 9.23 -1.98
CA GLN A 160 1.62 8.39 -2.14
C GLN A 160 1.48 7.32 -1.04
N LEU A 161 2.60 6.77 -0.55
CA LEU A 161 2.60 5.83 0.58
C LEU A 161 2.20 6.50 1.90
N THR A 162 2.66 7.74 2.13
CA THR A 162 2.42 8.50 3.38
C THR A 162 1.13 9.33 3.37
N SER A 163 0.54 9.58 2.20
CA SER A 163 -0.66 10.43 2.03
C SER A 163 -1.83 10.00 2.93
N GLU A 164 -2.41 10.98 3.64
CA GLU A 164 -3.65 10.84 4.43
C GLU A 164 -4.86 10.36 3.61
N ASN A 165 -4.79 10.49 2.28
CA ASN A 165 -5.81 10.06 1.31
C ASN A 165 -5.28 8.97 0.36
N GLY A 166 -4.09 8.42 0.65
CA GLY A 166 -3.44 7.33 -0.07
C GLY A 166 -3.32 6.11 0.84
N GLU A 167 -2.11 5.54 0.93
CA GLU A 167 -1.90 4.27 1.63
C GLU A 167 -1.72 4.41 3.16
N LYS A 168 -1.47 5.62 3.68
CA LYS A 168 -1.34 5.92 5.13
C LYS A 168 -0.28 5.10 5.89
N PHE A 169 0.79 4.66 5.23
CA PHE A 169 1.96 4.11 5.92
C PHE A 169 2.65 5.17 6.78
N THR A 170 3.37 4.73 7.81
CA THR A 170 4.27 5.61 8.56
C THR A 170 5.41 6.10 7.67
N ALA A 171 6.05 7.21 8.05
CA ALA A 171 7.21 7.75 7.34
C ALA A 171 8.35 6.72 7.30
N GLU A 172 8.54 5.95 8.37
CA GLU A 172 9.57 4.92 8.52
C GLU A 172 9.32 3.69 7.63
N GLU A 173 8.06 3.31 7.42
CA GLU A 173 7.66 2.24 6.48
C GLU A 173 7.82 2.71 5.03
N ALA A 174 7.36 3.93 4.71
CA ALA A 174 7.47 4.50 3.38
C ALA A 174 8.94 4.76 2.98
N GLN A 175 9.76 5.27 3.90
CA GLN A 175 11.20 5.48 3.70
C GLN A 175 11.91 4.14 3.45
N PHE A 176 11.64 3.13 4.29
CA PHE A 176 12.17 1.78 4.07
C PHE A 176 11.78 1.24 2.69
N ALA A 177 10.54 1.44 2.26
CA ALA A 177 10.07 1.01 0.96
C ALA A 177 10.84 1.68 -0.20
N ILE A 178 11.00 3.01 -0.19
CA ILE A 178 11.70 3.72 -1.27
C ILE A 178 13.23 3.51 -1.28
N ASP A 179 13.82 3.08 -0.16
CA ASP A 179 15.26 2.74 -0.07
C ASP A 179 15.56 1.29 -0.44
N ASN A 180 14.59 0.38 -0.30
CA ASN A 180 14.72 -1.03 -0.69
C ASN A 180 14.11 -1.35 -2.08
N LEU A 181 13.35 -0.42 -2.67
CA LEU A 181 12.77 -0.55 -4.00
C LEU A 181 13.83 -0.49 -5.11
N LYS A 182 14.01 -1.62 -5.81
CA LYS A 182 14.89 -1.75 -6.98
C LYS A 182 14.17 -1.34 -8.26
N ALA A 183 13.89 -0.04 -8.41
CA ALA A 183 13.25 0.55 -9.58
C ALA A 183 14.26 1.22 -10.54
N ASP A 184 13.91 1.25 -11.83
CA ASP A 184 14.61 2.04 -12.84
C ASP A 184 13.81 3.33 -13.10
N TYR A 185 14.03 4.34 -12.27
CA TYR A 185 13.30 5.60 -12.34
C TYR A 185 13.52 6.37 -13.66
N LYS A 186 14.59 6.08 -14.40
CA LYS A 186 14.82 6.60 -15.76
C LYS A 186 13.86 5.98 -16.78
N LYS A 187 13.55 4.68 -16.65
CA LYS A 187 12.46 4.04 -17.41
C LYS A 187 11.09 4.55 -16.97
N ASN A 188 10.84 4.76 -15.67
CA ASN A 188 9.58 5.33 -15.18
C ASN A 188 9.34 6.73 -15.78
N ALA A 189 10.34 7.61 -15.73
CA ALA A 189 10.28 8.95 -16.31
C ALA A 189 9.99 8.91 -17.82
N LEU A 190 10.61 7.98 -18.56
CA LEU A 190 10.34 7.79 -19.99
C LEU A 190 8.92 7.27 -20.27
N ALA A 191 8.39 6.36 -19.44
CA ALA A 191 7.02 5.88 -19.59
C ALA A 191 5.99 6.99 -19.33
N LYS A 192 6.22 7.84 -18.31
CA LYS A 192 5.43 9.06 -18.08
C LYS A 192 5.57 10.07 -19.21
N ALA A 193 6.78 10.29 -19.72
CA ALA A 193 7.04 11.19 -20.83
C ALA A 193 6.25 10.79 -22.08
N LYS A 194 6.25 9.49 -22.42
CA LYS A 194 5.45 8.92 -23.51
C LYS A 194 3.95 9.10 -23.27
N SER A 195 3.46 8.75 -22.08
CA SER A 195 2.05 8.93 -21.72
C SER A 195 1.58 10.38 -21.87
N TYR A 196 2.38 11.36 -21.47
CA TYR A 196 2.06 12.79 -21.66
C TYR A 196 2.10 13.25 -23.12
N GLN A 197 3.01 12.71 -23.93
CA GLN A 197 3.08 12.99 -25.36
C GLN A 197 1.88 12.36 -26.11
N GLU A 198 1.54 11.12 -25.80
CA GLU A 198 0.48 10.33 -26.44
C GLU A 198 -0.93 10.77 -26.05
N THR A 199 -1.16 11.10 -24.77
CA THR A 199 -2.52 11.38 -24.23
C THR A 199 -2.83 12.86 -24.05
N MET A 200 -1.82 13.73 -24.02
CA MET A 200 -1.99 15.18 -23.81
C MET A 200 -1.30 16.05 -24.88
N SER A 201 -0.65 15.43 -25.89
CA SER A 201 0.05 16.13 -26.98
C SER A 201 1.06 17.19 -26.52
N MET A 202 1.67 16.98 -25.34
CA MET A 202 2.58 17.95 -24.73
C MET A 202 3.92 18.03 -25.47
N SER A 203 4.53 19.22 -25.50
CA SER A 203 5.88 19.41 -26.04
C SER A 203 6.95 18.80 -25.11
N PRO A 204 8.14 18.44 -25.63
CA PRO A 204 9.22 17.88 -24.81
C PRO A 204 9.61 18.76 -23.61
N GLU A 205 9.57 20.07 -23.77
CA GLU A 205 9.85 21.05 -22.72
C GLU A 205 8.76 21.05 -21.65
N ALA A 206 7.48 21.08 -22.04
CA ALA A 206 6.37 21.01 -21.11
C ALA A 206 6.31 19.66 -20.35
N ILE A 207 6.76 18.58 -21.01
CA ILE A 207 6.93 17.27 -20.38
C ILE A 207 8.07 17.31 -19.35
N ARG A 208 9.21 17.95 -19.66
CA ARG A 208 10.33 18.10 -18.71
C ARG A 208 9.91 18.88 -17.46
N ASP A 209 9.20 19.99 -17.64
CA ASP A 209 8.67 20.81 -16.55
C ASP A 209 7.68 20.00 -15.70
N GLN A 210 6.77 19.25 -16.32
CA GLN A 210 5.80 18.42 -15.60
C GLN A 210 6.45 17.22 -14.88
N LEU A 211 7.50 16.62 -15.45
CA LEU A 211 8.27 15.54 -14.83
C LEU A 211 9.02 16.02 -13.57
N THR A 212 9.56 17.24 -13.59
CA THR A 212 10.39 17.80 -12.50
C THR A 212 9.62 18.63 -11.48
N SER A 213 8.42 19.09 -11.82
CA SER A 213 7.59 19.98 -10.98
C SER A 213 7.32 19.44 -9.58
N GLU A 214 7.45 20.31 -8.57
CA GLU A 214 7.08 20.06 -7.16
C GLU A 214 5.60 19.67 -6.97
N TYR A 215 4.74 19.94 -7.95
CA TYR A 215 3.31 19.62 -7.98
C TYR A 215 2.95 18.59 -9.05
N GLY A 216 3.94 18.15 -9.84
CA GLY A 216 3.85 17.13 -10.88
C GLY A 216 4.48 15.82 -10.42
N GLU A 217 5.34 15.25 -11.27
CA GLU A 217 5.87 13.89 -11.07
C GLU A 217 7.08 13.80 -10.13
N LYS A 218 7.76 14.92 -9.81
CA LYS A 218 8.91 14.97 -8.87
C LYS A 218 10.06 14.02 -9.21
N PHE A 219 10.30 13.76 -10.49
CA PHE A 219 11.54 13.13 -10.94
C PHE A 219 12.74 14.06 -10.73
N THR A 220 13.91 13.47 -10.55
CA THR A 220 15.17 14.24 -10.63
C THR A 220 15.34 14.83 -12.02
N LYS A 221 16.13 15.91 -12.11
CA LYS A 221 16.44 16.54 -13.40
C LYS A 221 17.12 15.54 -14.34
N GLU A 222 17.96 14.67 -13.82
CA GLU A 222 18.72 13.64 -14.54
C GLU A 222 17.84 12.52 -15.10
N GLU A 223 16.70 12.25 -14.46
CA GLU A 223 15.68 11.30 -14.94
C GLU A 223 14.80 11.93 -16.02
N ALA A 224 14.35 13.17 -15.81
CA ALA A 224 13.57 13.92 -16.80
C ALA A 224 14.39 14.23 -18.07
N ASP A 225 15.64 14.66 -17.92
CA ASP A 225 16.54 14.92 -19.05
C ASP A 225 16.81 13.66 -19.87
N TYR A 226 16.99 12.50 -19.20
CA TYR A 226 17.10 11.21 -19.87
C TYR A 226 15.83 10.85 -20.65
N ALA A 227 14.65 11.05 -20.03
CA ALA A 227 13.36 10.75 -20.63
C ALA A 227 13.14 11.55 -21.93
N ILE A 228 13.38 12.87 -21.90
CA ILE A 228 13.28 13.70 -23.11
C ILE A 228 14.31 13.29 -24.18
N GLN A 229 15.53 12.92 -23.77
CA GLN A 229 16.55 12.43 -24.71
C GLN A 229 16.17 11.08 -25.36
N GLN A 230 15.28 10.28 -24.75
CA GLN A 230 14.77 9.04 -25.39
C GLN A 230 13.41 9.24 -26.09
N LEU A 231 12.66 10.33 -25.86
CA LEU A 231 11.48 10.67 -26.66
C LEU A 231 11.85 11.12 -28.07
N ASN A 232 12.97 11.83 -28.22
CA ASN A 232 13.40 12.43 -29.48
C ASN A 232 14.23 11.45 -30.35
N LYS A 233 13.86 10.16 -30.37
CA LYS A 233 14.56 9.06 -31.06
C LYS A 233 13.60 8.14 -31.79
#